data_AF-A0A8W8JXJ3-F1
#
_entry.id   AF-A0A8W8JXJ3-F1
#
_cell.length_a   1.000
_cell.length_b   1.000
_cell.length_c   1.000
_cell.angle_alpha   90.00
_cell.angle_beta   90.00
_cell.angle_gamma   90.00
#
_symmetry.space_group_name_H-M   'P 1'
#
loop_
_entity.id
_entity.type
_entity.pdbx_description
1 polymer ?
#
loop_
_entity_poly.entity_id
_entity_poly.type
_entity_poly.pdbx_seq_one_letter_code
_entity_poly.pdbx_strand_id
1 'polypeptide(L)'
;RDGKNITAVGDGYAPDKNVPAKLQVRFSDKAPYGKYWVLDTDYDHYTLIYSCTDLAGLSHIEFAWILSRARTLDDQYKTKLFDLVTSYGIKTSNFQKEVQEGCS
;
A
#
# COMPACT_ATOMS: atom_id res chain seq x y z
N ARG A 1 8.83 12.78 -13.36
CA ARG A 1 7.44 13.26 -13.11
C ARG A 1 7.32 14.61 -13.79
N ASP A 2 6.34 14.78 -14.68
CA ASP A 2 6.26 15.94 -15.59
C ASP A 2 5.64 17.19 -14.93
N GLY A 3 5.63 17.25 -13.59
CA GLY A 3 5.02 18.33 -12.80
C GLY A 3 3.49 18.39 -12.85
N LYS A 4 2.82 17.50 -13.59
CA LYS A 4 1.37 17.49 -13.72
C LYS A 4 0.71 16.81 -12.51
N ASN A 5 -0.19 17.54 -11.84
CA ASN A 5 -1.06 16.97 -10.82
C ASN A 5 -2.02 15.94 -11.45
N ILE A 6 -2.07 14.76 -10.86
CA ILE A 6 -2.99 13.68 -11.22
C ILE A 6 -3.87 13.36 -10.02
N THR A 7 -5.13 13.05 -10.29
CA THR A 7 -6.09 12.63 -9.27
C THR A 7 -6.71 11.33 -9.71
N ALA A 8 -6.86 10.41 -8.77
CA ALA A 8 -7.58 9.16 -8.94
C ALA A 8 -8.67 9.09 -7.88
N VAL A 9 -9.88 8.70 -8.30
CA VAL A 9 -11.05 8.58 -7.42
C VAL A 9 -11.59 7.17 -7.59
N GLY A 10 -11.80 6.48 -6.48
CA GLY A 10 -12.41 5.17 -6.48
C GLY A 10 -12.97 4.82 -5.12
N ASP A 11 -13.12 3.52 -4.87
CA ASP A 11 -13.80 3.01 -3.70
C ASP A 11 -13.20 1.67 -3.27
N GLY A 12 -13.55 1.23 -2.07
CA GLY A 12 -13.13 -0.06 -1.55
C GLY A 12 -14.07 -0.60 -0.49
N TYR A 13 -14.01 -1.91 -0.31
CA TYR A 13 -14.86 -2.63 0.63
C TYR A 13 -14.15 -3.87 1.19
N ALA A 14 -14.58 -4.32 2.38
CA ALA A 14 -14.21 -5.61 2.93
C ALA A 14 -15.18 -6.69 2.43
N PRO A 15 -14.77 -7.64 1.59
CA PRO A 15 -15.65 -8.69 1.09
C PRO A 15 -16.06 -9.70 2.17
N ASP A 16 -15.22 -9.91 3.18
CA ASP A 16 -15.49 -10.79 4.32
C ASP A 16 -15.28 -10.03 5.62
N LYS A 17 -16.34 -9.92 6.41
CA LYS A 17 -16.36 -9.20 7.69
C LYS A 17 -15.52 -9.88 8.78
N ASN A 18 -15.21 -11.17 8.64
CA ASN A 18 -14.38 -11.91 9.59
C ASN A 18 -12.88 -11.65 9.36
N VAL A 19 -12.49 -11.14 8.19
CA VAL A 19 -11.12 -10.76 7.86
C VAL A 19 -11.07 -9.33 7.30
N PRO A 20 -11.47 -8.33 8.10
CA PRO A 20 -11.73 -6.97 7.62
C PRO A 20 -10.50 -6.26 7.04
N ALA A 21 -9.29 -6.75 7.33
CA ALA A 21 -8.03 -6.23 6.79
C ALA A 21 -7.77 -6.63 5.31
N LYS A 22 -8.52 -7.57 4.74
CA LYS A 22 -8.35 -8.04 3.35
C LYS A 22 -9.34 -7.34 2.42
N LEU A 23 -9.04 -6.12 2.03
CA LEU A 23 -9.94 -5.28 1.23
C LEU A 23 -9.87 -5.58 -0.27
N GLN A 24 -10.90 -5.14 -0.97
CA GLN A 24 -10.92 -4.93 -2.42
C GLN A 24 -10.99 -3.42 -2.68
N VAL A 25 -10.03 -2.88 -3.43
CA VAL A 25 -9.93 -1.43 -3.71
C VAL A 25 -9.73 -1.20 -5.20
N ARG A 26 -10.36 -0.16 -5.76
CA ARG A 26 -10.07 0.38 -7.09
C ARG A 26 -9.89 1.90 -7.02
N PHE A 27 -9.09 2.46 -7.91
CA PHE A 27 -8.80 3.91 -7.97
C PHE A 27 -9.43 4.61 -9.19
N SER A 28 -10.35 3.92 -9.88
CA SER A 28 -11.23 4.42 -10.93
C SER A 28 -12.41 3.45 -11.06
N ASP A 29 -13.59 3.97 -11.35
CA ASP A 29 -14.78 3.20 -11.71
C ASP A 29 -14.56 2.23 -12.89
N LYS A 30 -13.63 2.56 -13.80
CA LYS A 30 -13.24 1.74 -14.96
C LYS A 30 -12.15 0.72 -14.66
N ALA A 31 -11.52 0.76 -13.48
CA ALA A 31 -10.50 -0.18 -13.09
C ALA A 31 -11.12 -1.40 -12.38
N PRO A 32 -10.55 -2.61 -12.54
CA PRO A 32 -10.93 -3.75 -11.71
C PRO A 32 -10.53 -3.50 -10.25
N TYR A 33 -11.21 -4.18 -9.33
CA TYR A 33 -10.76 -4.22 -7.94
C TYR A 33 -9.47 -5.03 -7.81
N GLY A 34 -8.53 -4.50 -7.05
CA GLY A 34 -7.31 -5.18 -6.62
C GLY A 34 -7.39 -5.55 -5.14
N LYS A 35 -6.67 -6.62 -4.76
CA LYS A 35 -6.49 -6.98 -3.35
C LYS A 35 -5.70 -5.88 -2.64
N TYR A 36 -6.20 -5.41 -1.52
CA TYR A 36 -5.55 -4.37 -0.72
C TYR A 36 -5.53 -4.83 0.74
N TRP A 37 -4.48 -5.57 1.11
CA TRP A 37 -4.39 -6.21 2.41
C TRP A 37 -3.58 -5.33 3.35
N VAL A 38 -4.22 -4.90 4.44
CA VAL A 38 -3.53 -4.18 5.53
C VAL A 38 -2.80 -5.23 6.37
N LEU A 39 -1.47 -5.22 6.31
CA LEU A 39 -0.63 -6.16 7.04
C LEU A 39 -0.39 -5.71 8.48
N ASP A 40 -0.21 -4.40 8.67
CA ASP A 40 -0.08 -3.78 9.99
C ASP A 40 -0.52 -2.31 9.91
N THR A 41 -1.12 -1.80 10.98
CA THR A 41 -1.55 -0.40 11.07
C THR A 41 -1.80 -0.08 12.54
N ASP A 42 -1.36 1.10 12.97
CA ASP A 42 -1.76 1.64 14.27
C ASP A 42 -2.90 2.66 14.16
N TYR A 43 -3.43 2.86 12.94
CA TYR A 43 -4.50 3.79 12.56
C TYR A 43 -4.16 5.28 12.68
N ASP A 44 -3.26 5.62 13.59
CA ASP A 44 -2.91 6.99 13.96
C ASP A 44 -1.64 7.53 13.28
N HIS A 45 -0.70 6.67 12.91
CA HIS A 45 0.59 7.10 12.35
C HIS A 45 0.90 6.43 11.02
N TYR A 46 0.68 5.13 10.89
CA TYR A 46 1.08 4.39 9.69
C TYR A 46 0.10 3.29 9.29
N THR A 47 0.24 2.86 8.03
CA THR A 47 -0.29 1.58 7.56
C THR A 47 0.68 0.94 6.57
N LEU A 48 0.88 -0.37 6.71
CA LEU A 48 1.58 -1.23 5.76
C LEU A 48 0.55 -2.03 4.96
N ILE A 49 0.59 -1.87 3.65
CA ILE A 49 -0.33 -2.53 2.72
C ILE A 49 0.45 -3.40 1.77
N TYR A 50 -0.11 -4.57 1.46
CA TYR A 50 0.35 -5.45 0.39
C TYR A 50 -0.79 -5.78 -0.57
N SER A 51 -0.48 -5.80 -1.85
CA SER A 51 -1.39 -6.16 -2.94
C SER A 51 -0.69 -7.19 -3.81
N CYS A 52 -1.33 -8.32 -4.06
CA CYS A 52 -0.83 -9.33 -4.98
C CYS A 52 -1.96 -9.89 -5.82
N THR A 53 -1.85 -9.72 -7.13
CA THR A 53 -2.82 -10.19 -8.12
C THR A 53 -2.17 -11.25 -8.98
N ASP A 54 -2.81 -12.42 -9.02
CA ASP A 54 -2.41 -13.53 -9.87
C ASP A 54 -2.85 -13.26 -11.32
N LEU A 55 -1.95 -13.56 -12.26
CA LEU A 55 -2.17 -13.43 -13.71
C LEU A 55 -2.37 -14.83 -14.31
N ALA A 56 -3.59 -15.35 -14.13
CA ALA A 56 -4.03 -16.63 -14.71
C ALA A 56 -3.11 -17.83 -14.39
N GLY A 57 -2.51 -17.83 -13.19
CA GLY A 57 -1.63 -18.88 -12.68
C GLY A 57 -0.24 -18.92 -13.29
N LEU A 58 0.11 -17.99 -14.19
CA LEU A 58 1.40 -17.95 -14.87
C LEU A 58 2.40 -17.05 -14.15
N SER A 59 1.92 -15.96 -13.54
CA SER A 59 2.73 -15.00 -12.80
C SER A 59 1.85 -14.21 -11.83
N HIS A 60 2.46 -13.32 -11.06
CA HIS A 60 1.75 -12.37 -10.21
C HIS A 60 2.35 -10.98 -10.36
N ILE A 61 1.53 -9.97 -10.12
CA ILE A 61 1.98 -8.60 -9.91
C ILE A 61 1.74 -8.27 -8.45
N GLU A 62 2.80 -7.81 -7.80
CA GLU A 62 2.76 -7.38 -6.41
C GLU A 62 3.09 -5.89 -6.26
N PHE A 63 2.47 -5.28 -5.26
CA PHE A 63 2.75 -3.93 -4.80
C PHE A 63 2.75 -3.92 -3.28
N ALA A 64 3.58 -3.06 -2.70
CA ALA A 64 3.58 -2.80 -1.27
C ALA A 64 3.69 -1.30 -1.03
N TRP A 65 2.96 -0.81 -0.03
CA TRP A 65 2.99 0.60 0.36
C TRP A 65 3.13 0.72 1.87
N ILE A 66 3.98 1.64 2.30
CA ILE A 66 3.99 2.18 3.65
C ILE A 66 3.46 3.60 3.55
N LEU A 67 2.32 3.87 4.17
CA LEU A 67 1.71 5.19 4.20
C LEU A 67 1.83 5.76 5.61
N SER A 68 2.10 7.06 5.70
CA SER A 68 2.17 7.82 6.96
C SER A 68 1.07 8.88 6.99
N ARG A 69 0.56 9.18 8.19
CA ARG A 69 -0.32 10.33 8.42
C ARG A 69 0.43 11.66 8.36
N ALA A 70 1.73 11.65 8.59
CA ALA A 70 2.61 12.82 8.47
C ALA A 70 3.47 12.74 7.20
N ARG A 71 4.06 13.88 6.79
CA ARG A 71 4.95 13.94 5.61
C ARG A 71 6.19 13.05 5.74
N THR A 72 6.61 12.81 6.97
CA THR A 72 7.69 11.89 7.32
C THR A 72 7.14 10.79 8.23
N LEU A 73 7.84 9.66 8.29
CA LEU A 73 7.54 8.57 9.21
C LEU A 73 8.74 8.40 10.14
N ASP A 74 8.50 8.31 11.44
CA ASP A 74 9.57 8.15 12.42
C ASP A 74 10.34 6.85 12.20
N ASP A 75 11.65 6.89 12.49
CA ASP A 75 12.56 5.77 12.25
C ASP A 75 12.18 4.50 13.02
N GLN A 76 11.52 4.65 14.18
CA GLN A 76 10.99 3.52 14.95
C GLN A 76 9.94 2.72 14.16
N TYR A 77 8.98 3.41 13.53
CA TYR A 77 7.94 2.78 12.73
C TYR A 77 8.52 2.23 11.45
N LYS A 78 9.43 2.99 10.82
CA LYS A 78 10.10 2.55 9.60
C LYS A 78 10.89 1.25 9.82
N THR A 79 11.68 1.17 10.88
CA THR A 79 12.44 -0.04 11.24
C THR A 79 11.48 -1.21 11.48
N LYS A 80 10.47 -1.03 12.35
CA LYS A 80 9.45 -2.06 12.61
C LYS A 80 8.81 -2.59 11.33
N LEU A 81 8.37 -1.70 10.44
CA LEU A 81 7.69 -2.07 9.21
C LEU A 81 8.63 -2.75 8.21
N PHE A 82 9.88 -2.32 8.12
CA PHE A 82 10.91 -2.95 7.28
C PHE A 82 11.30 -4.34 7.77
N ASP A 83 11.36 -4.56 9.08
CA ASP A 83 11.55 -5.89 9.65
C ASP A 83 10.36 -6.81 9.32
N LEU A 84 9.14 -6.27 9.43
CA LEU A 84 7.91 -7.02 9.14
C LEU A 84 7.82 -7.43 7.67
N VAL A 85 8.04 -6.52 6.71
CA VAL A 85 8.02 -6.88 5.28
C VAL A 85 9.12 -7.88 4.93
N THR A 86 10.30 -7.75 5.55
CA THR A 86 11.40 -8.71 5.35
C THR A 86 11.02 -10.11 5.88
N SER A 87 10.31 -10.18 7.00
CA SER A 87 9.80 -11.45 7.55
C SER A 87 8.81 -12.16 6.62
N TYR A 88 8.13 -11.42 5.74
CA TYR A 88 7.28 -11.96 4.68
C TYR A 88 8.02 -12.25 3.37
N GLY A 89 9.34 -12.08 3.33
CA GLY A 89 10.17 -12.31 2.14
C GLY A 89 10.14 -11.16 1.13
N ILE A 90 9.53 -10.02 1.46
CA ILE A 90 9.48 -8.84 0.59
C ILE A 90 10.78 -8.05 0.77
N LYS A 91 11.51 -7.83 -0.32
CA LYS A 91 12.78 -7.10 -0.28
C LYS A 91 12.54 -5.61 -0.04
N THR A 92 13.12 -5.07 1.03
CA THR A 92 13.08 -3.62 1.32
C THR A 92 13.70 -2.78 0.22
N SER A 93 14.63 -3.34 -0.57
CA SER A 93 15.22 -2.69 -1.75
C SER A 93 14.21 -2.38 -2.87
N ASN A 94 13.03 -3.00 -2.86
CA ASN A 94 11.97 -2.73 -3.83
C ASN A 94 11.15 -1.49 -3.48
N PHE A 95 11.25 -1.00 -2.23
CA PHE A 95 10.55 0.20 -1.80
C PHE A 95 11.28 1.45 -2.28
N GLN A 96 10.51 2.41 -2.81
CA GLN A 96 11.00 3.72 -3.19
C GLN A 96 10.45 4.76 -2.22
N LYS A 97 11.33 5.64 -1.72
CA LYS A 97 10.91 6.75 -0.86
C LYS A 97 10.28 7.84 -1.73
N GLU A 98 9.04 8.19 -1.43
CA GLU A 98 8.35 9.30 -2.09
C GLU A 98 8.86 10.66 -1.61
N VAL A 99 8.94 11.64 -2.52
CA VAL A 99 9.28 13.03 -2.21
C VAL A 99 8.01 13.75 -1.75
N GLN A 100 8.00 14.25 -0.51
CA GLN A 100 6.87 14.93 0.13
C GLN A 100 7.17 16.43 0.42
N GLU A 101 8.21 16.97 -0.22
CA GLU A 101 8.65 18.35 -0.12
C GLU A 101 8.38 19.07 -1.45
N GLY A 102 8.16 20.39 -1.40
CA GLY A 102 7.93 21.20 -2.62
C GLY A 102 6.63 20.88 -3.36
N CYS A 103 5.65 20.27 -2.70
CA CYS A 103 4.32 20.00 -3.26
C CYS A 103 3.47 21.29 -3.27
N SER A 104 2.76 21.54 -4.38
CA SER A 104 1.89 22.72 -4.62
C SER A 104 0.44 22.36 -4.86
#